data_AF-A0A3L7Q774-F1
#
_entry.id   AF-A0A3L7Q774-F1
#
_cell.length_a   1.000
_cell.length_b   1.000
_cell.length_c   1.000
_cell.angle_alpha   90.00
_cell.angle_beta   90.00
_cell.angle_gamma   90.00
#
_symmetry.space_group_name_H-M   'P 1'
#
loop_
_entity.id
_entity.type
_entity.pdbx_description
1 polymer ?
#
loop_
_entity_poly.entity_id
_entity_poly.type
_entity_poly.pdbx_seq_one_letter_code
_entity_poly.pdbx_strand_id
1 'polypeptide(L)'
;MPFGFSGADPSLNRRRRWLAQLPEETPPPPVSRARTNSVSPVDVSPEAVPAQPAVVSSLIPERPWKIWTLVAAGWLALAGCLGYGVYLDRQEGSPWREILGLQSGRLLHFLTTIALLICTQMSYLILWRRSQSRKDFAGRYQAWFWVGAVCSVFCVATGTRFHHRWGDALTNHRTFGWVDAGTVCWMMPATIMLISAMHLMRRDMRHCPLGARIVSWSRGLAVLAGMNVLLGNLFLPAEWVAPSQSALGAIWAMMFATALVWYARFVTHVTNEAAPRERAAPGRIRWQARVRTFIREFSALMRLEWQAFQDRREARRAAAALPAPPSAAVENDQPRREKQSRVTERTTAPLRAMMERQAARERSKEEDDAPATRAVNMRPVNRPATVHTHDPIPSPHFAMAEDSERDEEFDEDREDSPELQVEQSQMSPQGLSKKDRKRLQRAQRS
;
A
#
# COMPACT_ATOMS: atom_id res chain seq x y z
N MET A 1 39.59 -35.54 -13.17
CA MET A 1 38.78 -34.32 -13.06
C MET A 1 38.77 -33.62 -14.41
N PRO A 2 37.62 -33.54 -15.12
CA PRO A 2 37.56 -32.83 -16.39
C PRO A 2 37.21 -31.36 -16.15
N PHE A 3 38.01 -30.47 -16.73
CA PHE A 3 37.75 -29.03 -16.78
C PHE A 3 36.57 -28.76 -17.71
N GLY A 4 35.38 -28.62 -17.12
CA GLY A 4 34.18 -28.15 -17.82
C GLY A 4 34.35 -26.69 -18.21
N PHE A 5 34.45 -26.43 -19.51
CA PHE A 5 34.48 -25.11 -20.11
C PHE A 5 33.16 -24.37 -19.83
N SER A 6 33.04 -23.68 -18.70
CA SER A 6 31.92 -22.81 -18.38
C SER A 6 32.17 -21.45 -19.02
N GLY A 7 31.53 -21.17 -20.16
CA GLY A 7 31.74 -19.85 -20.78
C GLY A 7 30.96 -19.54 -22.05
N ALA A 8 30.16 -20.46 -22.59
CA ALA A 8 29.25 -20.11 -23.67
C ALA A 8 27.91 -19.69 -23.09
N ASP A 9 27.75 -18.38 -22.89
CA ASP A 9 26.46 -17.77 -22.56
C ASP A 9 25.42 -18.23 -23.61
N PRO A 10 24.33 -18.90 -23.23
CA PRO A 10 23.35 -19.44 -24.18
C PRO A 10 22.72 -18.35 -25.06
N SER A 11 22.77 -17.08 -24.63
CA SER A 11 22.36 -15.93 -25.44
C SER A 11 23.27 -15.70 -26.65
N LEU A 12 24.59 -15.88 -26.52
CA LEU A 12 25.56 -15.78 -27.61
C LEU A 12 25.40 -16.92 -28.63
N ASN A 13 25.10 -18.12 -28.17
CA ASN A 13 24.82 -19.25 -29.06
C ASN A 13 23.54 -19.05 -29.88
N ARG A 14 22.53 -18.36 -29.33
CA ARG A 14 21.33 -18.02 -30.08
C ARG A 14 21.60 -16.95 -31.14
N ARG A 15 22.42 -15.95 -30.82
CA ARG A 15 22.83 -14.90 -31.78
C ARG A 15 23.68 -15.48 -32.91
N ARG A 16 24.61 -16.40 -32.61
CA ARG A 16 25.37 -17.13 -33.64
C ARG A 16 24.49 -17.99 -34.54
N ARG A 17 23.48 -18.68 -33.99
CA ARG A 17 22.52 -19.42 -34.82
C ARG A 17 21.64 -18.51 -35.67
N TRP A 18 21.30 -17.32 -35.19
CA TRP A 18 20.57 -16.33 -35.99
C TRP A 18 21.43 -15.76 -37.12
N LEU A 19 22.71 -15.47 -36.83
CA LEU A 19 23.67 -15.01 -37.83
C LEU A 19 23.99 -16.09 -38.87
N ALA A 20 24.03 -17.37 -38.48
CA ALA A 20 24.17 -18.50 -39.39
C ALA A 20 22.88 -18.86 -40.16
N GLN A 21 21.74 -18.26 -39.79
CA GLN A 21 20.45 -18.40 -40.48
C GLN A 21 20.15 -17.20 -41.40
N LEU A 22 20.98 -16.16 -41.41
CA LEU A 22 20.98 -15.26 -42.56
C LEU A 22 21.37 -16.12 -43.76
N PRO A 23 20.52 -16.25 -44.79
CA PRO A 23 20.86 -16.98 -45.98
C PRO A 23 22.15 -16.37 -46.53
N GLU A 24 23.20 -17.19 -46.59
CA GLU A 24 24.40 -16.85 -47.35
C GLU A 24 23.91 -16.45 -48.74
N GLU A 25 24.17 -15.19 -49.10
CA GLU A 25 23.71 -14.55 -50.33
C GLU A 25 23.91 -15.49 -51.50
N THR A 26 22.81 -16.14 -51.91
CA THR A 26 22.76 -16.87 -53.15
C THR A 26 22.79 -15.79 -54.22
N PRO A 27 23.79 -15.79 -55.13
CA PRO A 27 23.91 -14.73 -56.13
C PRO A 27 22.59 -14.65 -56.91
N PRO A 28 21.96 -13.46 -56.99
CA PRO A 28 20.65 -13.34 -57.61
C PRO A 28 20.75 -13.69 -59.11
N PRO A 29 19.74 -14.36 -59.69
CA PRO A 29 19.67 -14.54 -61.13
C PRO A 29 19.63 -13.17 -61.84
N PRO A 30 20.17 -13.04 -63.06
CA PRO A 30 20.24 -11.78 -63.78
C PRO A 30 18.83 -11.30 -64.16
N VAL A 31 18.24 -10.46 -63.31
CA VAL A 31 16.99 -9.77 -63.61
C VAL A 31 17.33 -8.46 -64.32
N SER A 32 16.83 -8.34 -65.55
CA SER A 32 16.95 -7.16 -66.41
C SER A 32 16.47 -5.89 -65.69
N ARG A 33 17.33 -4.87 -65.69
CA ARG A 33 17.16 -3.58 -65.02
C ARG A 33 15.97 -2.80 -65.59
N ALA A 34 14.84 -2.83 -64.88
CA ALA A 34 13.89 -1.71 -64.91
C ALA A 34 14.40 -0.64 -63.93
N ARG A 35 14.91 0.46 -64.50
CA ARG A 35 15.47 1.62 -63.83
C ARG A 35 14.39 2.33 -63.01
N THR A 36 14.19 1.87 -61.77
CA THR A 36 13.45 2.63 -60.76
C THR A 36 14.46 3.45 -59.95
N ASN A 37 14.12 4.72 -59.75
CA ASN A 37 15.00 5.73 -59.19
C ASN A 37 15.60 5.27 -57.85
N SER A 38 16.92 5.14 -57.85
CA SER A 38 17.73 4.95 -56.64
C SER A 38 17.57 6.19 -55.75
N VAL A 39 16.65 6.13 -54.80
CA VAL A 39 16.66 7.01 -53.65
C VAL A 39 17.95 6.67 -52.91
N SER A 40 18.95 7.55 -52.99
CA SER A 40 20.17 7.44 -52.21
C SER A 40 19.80 7.15 -50.76
N PRO A 41 20.52 6.24 -50.07
CA PRO A 41 20.39 6.11 -48.62
C PRO A 41 20.69 7.49 -48.05
N VAL A 42 19.65 8.19 -47.59
CA VAL A 42 19.81 9.41 -46.81
C VAL A 42 20.66 8.99 -45.63
N ASP A 43 21.88 9.52 -45.58
CA ASP A 43 22.76 9.46 -44.42
C ASP A 43 22.01 10.17 -43.28
N VAL A 44 21.09 9.44 -42.63
CA VAL A 44 20.42 9.90 -41.43
C VAL A 44 21.51 9.91 -40.37
N SER A 45 22.23 11.04 -40.31
CA SER A 45 23.16 11.38 -39.25
C SER A 45 22.49 10.93 -37.95
N PRO A 46 23.09 10.00 -37.18
CA PRO A 46 22.45 9.39 -36.03
C PRO A 46 22.05 10.53 -35.10
N GLU A 47 20.77 10.88 -35.13
CA GLU A 47 20.24 12.01 -34.40
C GLU A 47 20.65 11.81 -32.95
N ALA A 48 21.54 12.70 -32.49
CA ALA A 48 22.28 12.53 -31.26
C ALA A 48 21.26 12.32 -30.15
N VAL A 49 21.15 11.06 -29.69
CA VAL A 49 20.19 10.72 -28.65
C VAL A 49 20.51 11.65 -27.49
N PRO A 50 19.57 12.53 -27.08
CA PRO A 50 19.87 13.57 -26.11
C PRO A 50 20.45 12.88 -24.88
N ALA A 51 21.67 13.29 -24.53
CA ALA A 51 22.41 12.70 -23.43
C ALA A 51 21.51 12.74 -22.19
N GLN A 52 21.17 11.56 -21.65
CA GLN A 52 20.33 11.53 -20.46
C GLN A 52 21.00 12.33 -19.35
N PRO A 53 20.26 13.17 -18.61
CA PRO A 53 20.84 14.02 -17.58
C PRO A 53 21.58 13.17 -16.54
N ALA A 54 22.89 13.39 -16.42
CA ALA A 54 23.82 12.64 -15.57
C ALA A 54 23.47 12.68 -14.06
N VAL A 55 22.49 13.50 -13.66
CA VAL A 55 22.13 13.72 -12.26
C VAL A 55 21.52 12.47 -11.61
N VAL A 56 20.74 11.67 -12.35
CA VAL A 56 19.99 10.54 -11.76
C VAL A 56 20.86 9.28 -11.62
N SER A 57 21.95 9.13 -12.38
CA SER A 57 22.88 8.01 -12.21
C SER A 57 23.73 8.14 -10.93
N SER A 58 23.86 9.34 -10.39
CA SER A 58 24.60 9.60 -9.15
C SER A 58 23.90 9.04 -7.90
N LEU A 59 22.56 9.00 -7.88
CA LEU A 59 21.80 8.67 -6.67
C LEU A 59 21.90 7.20 -6.26
N ILE A 60 22.00 6.27 -7.22
CA ILE A 60 22.14 4.83 -6.94
C ILE A 60 23.56 4.39 -7.28
N PRO A 61 24.37 3.99 -6.30
CA PRO A 61 25.74 3.58 -6.56
C PRO A 61 25.80 2.36 -7.50
N GLU A 62 26.64 2.43 -8.51
CA GLU A 62 26.87 1.36 -9.50
C GLU A 62 27.42 0.08 -8.84
N ARG A 63 28.39 0.27 -7.94
CA ARG A 63 29.11 -0.82 -7.29
C ARG A 63 28.24 -1.49 -6.23
N PRO A 64 27.99 -2.81 -6.34
CA PRO A 64 27.05 -3.52 -5.47
C PRO A 64 27.47 -3.50 -3.98
N TRP A 65 28.77 -3.43 -3.69
CA TRP A 65 29.25 -3.37 -2.31
C TRP A 65 28.77 -2.11 -1.57
N LYS A 66 28.61 -0.97 -2.24
CA LYS A 66 28.09 0.27 -1.62
C LYS A 66 26.63 0.12 -1.18
N ILE A 67 25.86 -0.69 -1.92
CA ILE A 67 24.48 -1.01 -1.55
C ILE A 67 24.47 -1.97 -0.37
N TRP A 68 25.36 -2.97 -0.36
CA TRP A 68 25.54 -3.84 0.80
C TRP A 68 25.93 -3.07 2.05
N THR A 69 26.81 -2.08 1.96
CA THR A 69 27.16 -1.25 3.14
C THR A 69 25.98 -0.41 3.61
N LEU A 70 25.19 0.16 2.70
CA LEU A 70 23.97 0.91 3.06
C LEU A 70 22.92 0.00 3.74
N VAL A 71 22.67 -1.17 3.16
CA VAL A 71 21.75 -2.17 3.70
C VAL A 71 22.24 -2.66 5.05
N ALA A 72 23.52 -3.03 5.17
CA ALA A 72 24.12 -3.46 6.43
C ALA A 72 24.04 -2.38 7.51
N ALA A 73 24.28 -1.11 7.17
CA ALA A 73 24.12 0.00 8.10
C ALA A 73 22.66 0.14 8.57
N GLY A 74 21.67 0.01 7.67
CA GLY A 74 20.26 0.03 8.03
C GLY A 74 19.85 -1.13 8.96
N TRP A 75 20.35 -2.34 8.69
CA TRP A 75 20.13 -3.51 9.55
C TRP A 75 20.83 -3.39 10.91
N LEU A 76 22.05 -2.85 10.93
CA LEU A 76 22.79 -2.61 12.17
C LEU A 76 22.13 -1.53 13.03
N ALA A 77 21.60 -0.46 12.40
CA ALA A 77 20.81 0.56 13.09
C ALA A 77 19.53 -0.05 13.70
N LEU A 78 18.81 -0.90 12.95
CA LEU A 78 17.62 -1.60 13.47
C LEU A 78 17.99 -2.54 14.63
N ALA A 79 19.03 -3.35 14.48
CA ALA A 79 19.52 -4.24 15.52
C ALA A 79 19.96 -3.49 16.78
N GLY A 80 20.66 -2.36 16.60
CA GLY A 80 21.05 -1.45 17.68
C GLY A 80 19.83 -0.89 18.41
N CYS A 81 18.80 -0.45 17.68
CA CYS A 81 17.56 0.04 18.29
C CYS A 81 16.80 -1.05 19.05
N LEU A 82 16.76 -2.28 18.53
CA LEU A 82 16.17 -3.43 19.23
C LEU A 82 16.96 -3.76 20.51
N GLY A 83 18.28 -3.89 20.41
CA GLY A 83 19.15 -4.22 21.55
C GLY A 83 19.13 -3.14 22.63
N TYR A 84 19.20 -1.88 22.22
CA TYR A 84 19.11 -0.74 23.14
C TYR A 84 17.73 -0.60 23.78
N GLY A 85 16.65 -0.86 23.02
CA GLY A 85 15.29 -0.90 23.55
C GLY A 85 15.10 -1.96 24.63
N VAL A 86 15.63 -3.18 24.42
CA VAL A 86 15.64 -4.24 25.44
C VAL A 86 16.44 -3.84 26.68
N TYR A 87 17.59 -3.19 26.48
CA TYR A 87 18.42 -2.71 27.59
C TYR A 87 17.69 -1.66 28.44
N LEU A 88 17.04 -0.68 27.80
CA LEU A 88 16.27 0.35 28.50
C LEU A 88 15.04 -0.19 29.22
N ASP A 89 14.35 -1.19 28.66
CA ASP A 89 13.18 -1.79 29.31
C ASP A 89 13.56 -2.52 30.61
N ARG A 90 14.81 -2.95 30.77
CA ARG A 90 15.34 -3.53 32.02
C ARG A 90 15.75 -2.49 33.06
N GLN A 91 15.95 -1.23 32.68
CA GLN A 91 16.29 -0.17 33.62
C GLN A 91 15.02 0.47 34.18
N GLU A 92 14.73 0.17 35.44
CA GLU A 92 13.68 0.84 36.18
C GLU A 92 14.04 2.32 36.42
N GLY A 93 13.09 3.23 36.19
CA GLY A 93 13.26 4.67 36.45
C GLY A 93 13.93 5.50 35.36
N SER A 94 14.34 4.93 34.22
CA SER A 94 14.92 5.73 33.12
C SER A 94 13.83 6.49 32.34
N PRO A 95 13.93 7.83 32.20
CA PRO A 95 12.95 8.62 31.42
C PRO A 95 12.98 8.26 29.93
N TRP A 96 14.10 7.71 29.44
CA TRP A 96 14.26 7.28 28.05
C TRP A 96 13.45 6.03 27.71
N ARG A 97 13.00 5.26 28.71
CA ARG A 97 12.19 4.06 28.51
C ARG A 97 10.87 4.36 27.80
N GLU A 98 10.25 5.52 28.07
CA GLU A 98 8.98 5.90 27.42
C GLU A 98 9.14 6.29 25.95
N ILE A 99 10.35 6.70 25.54
CA ILE A 99 10.64 7.21 24.19
C ILE A 99 11.30 6.13 23.33
N LEU A 100 12.29 5.43 23.89
CA LEU A 100 13.17 4.49 23.21
C LEU A 100 12.98 3.05 23.66
N GLY A 101 12.23 2.81 24.75
CA GLY A 101 11.93 1.46 25.22
C GLY A 101 11.10 0.68 24.20
N LEU A 102 11.35 -0.62 24.14
CA LEU A 102 10.72 -1.52 23.18
C LEU A 102 9.21 -1.62 23.42
N GLN A 103 8.81 -1.55 24.70
CA GLN A 103 7.41 -1.50 25.12
C GLN A 103 6.65 -0.28 24.58
N SER A 104 7.32 0.87 24.46
CA SER A 104 6.69 2.07 23.89
C SER A 104 6.42 1.92 22.39
N GLY A 105 7.22 1.10 21.70
CA GLY A 105 7.22 0.91 20.25
C GLY A 105 7.58 2.16 19.43
N ARG A 106 7.74 3.34 20.04
CA ARG A 106 7.81 4.64 19.31
C ARG A 106 9.00 4.71 18.36
N LEU A 107 10.18 4.32 18.84
CA LEU A 107 11.40 4.28 18.03
C LEU A 107 11.26 3.32 16.83
N LEU A 108 10.72 2.13 17.06
CA LEU A 108 10.52 1.14 15.99
C LEU A 108 9.45 1.58 14.99
N HIS A 109 8.38 2.21 15.44
CA HIS A 109 7.38 2.82 14.55
C HIS A 109 7.99 3.93 13.69
N PHE A 110 8.85 4.77 14.28
CA PHE A 110 9.58 5.80 13.54
C PHE A 110 10.48 5.19 12.46
N LEU A 111 11.29 4.18 12.82
CA LEU A 111 12.13 3.45 11.85
C LEU A 111 11.31 2.77 10.75
N THR A 112 10.18 2.16 11.12
CA THR A 112 9.25 1.53 10.16
C THR A 112 8.71 2.58 9.19
N THR A 113 8.35 3.76 9.69
CA THR A 113 7.87 4.89 8.86
C THR A 113 8.96 5.36 7.89
N ILE A 114 10.20 5.53 8.36
CA ILE A 114 11.34 5.87 7.49
C ILE A 114 11.57 4.78 6.44
N ALA A 115 11.55 3.51 6.83
CA ALA A 115 11.74 2.40 5.90
C ALA A 115 10.63 2.37 4.83
N LEU A 116 9.37 2.60 5.19
CA LEU A 116 8.25 2.70 4.26
C LEU A 116 8.33 3.95 3.37
N LEU A 117 8.84 5.07 3.88
CA LEU A 117 9.14 6.25 3.08
C LEU A 117 10.21 5.94 2.04
N ILE A 118 11.30 5.26 2.42
CA ILE A 118 12.33 4.79 1.49
C ILE A 118 11.70 3.84 0.44
N CYS A 119 10.84 2.91 0.85
CA CYS A 119 10.13 2.03 -0.09
C CYS A 119 9.31 2.82 -1.11
N THR A 120 8.62 3.86 -0.65
CA THR A 120 7.81 4.77 -1.47
C THR A 120 8.69 5.49 -2.49
N GLN A 121 9.75 6.14 -2.04
CA GLN A 121 10.69 6.87 -2.88
C GLN A 121 11.37 5.95 -3.91
N MET A 122 11.81 4.76 -3.48
CA MET A 122 12.41 3.77 -4.38
C MET A 122 11.42 3.28 -5.43
N SER A 123 10.15 3.07 -5.08
CA SER A 123 9.12 2.62 -6.03
C SER A 123 8.85 3.67 -7.10
N TYR A 124 8.77 4.96 -6.73
CA TYR A 124 8.62 6.05 -7.70
C TYR A 124 9.89 6.28 -8.53
N LEU A 125 11.08 6.07 -7.95
CA LEU A 125 12.33 6.11 -8.69
C LEU A 125 12.40 4.99 -9.74
N ILE A 126 11.94 3.78 -9.41
CA ILE A 126 11.82 2.66 -10.36
C ILE A 126 10.80 2.98 -11.46
N LEU A 127 9.64 3.55 -11.09
CA LEU A 127 8.62 4.01 -12.03
C LEU A 127 9.21 5.01 -13.03
N TRP A 128 9.87 6.06 -12.52
CA TRP A 128 10.51 7.11 -13.32
C TRP A 128 11.59 6.54 -14.25
N ARG A 129 12.46 5.66 -13.75
CA ARG A 129 13.49 5.01 -14.58
C ARG A 129 12.88 4.16 -15.68
N ARG A 130 11.77 3.50 -15.42
CA ARG A 130 11.09 2.66 -16.41
C ARG A 130 10.28 3.43 -17.43
N SER A 131 9.73 4.59 -17.08
CA SER A 131 9.00 5.44 -18.04
C SER A 131 9.93 6.05 -19.10
N GLN A 132 11.22 6.22 -18.79
CA GLN A 132 12.22 6.71 -19.74
C GLN A 132 12.71 5.66 -20.74
N SER A 133 12.45 4.38 -20.51
CA SER A 133 12.89 3.33 -21.44
C SER A 133 11.99 3.32 -22.68
N ARG A 134 12.58 3.59 -23.86
CA ARG A 134 11.88 3.54 -25.16
C ARG A 134 11.32 2.16 -25.50
N LYS A 135 11.82 1.10 -24.85
CA LYS A 135 11.30 -0.25 -25.04
C LYS A 135 10.02 -0.37 -24.23
N ASP A 136 8.91 -0.07 -24.90
CA ASP A 136 7.57 -0.09 -24.34
C ASP A 136 7.36 -1.32 -23.46
N PHE A 137 7.30 -1.09 -22.15
CA PHE A 137 7.02 -2.13 -21.16
C PHE A 137 5.57 -2.64 -21.26
N ALA A 138 4.81 -2.29 -22.31
CA ALA A 138 3.39 -2.59 -22.49
C ALA A 138 2.57 -2.15 -21.27
N GLY A 139 2.81 -0.93 -20.79
CA GLY A 139 2.16 -0.37 -19.59
C GLY A 139 2.57 -1.03 -18.26
N ARG A 140 3.50 -1.99 -18.24
CA ARG A 140 3.91 -2.67 -16.98
C ARG A 140 4.55 -1.73 -15.96
N TYR A 141 5.02 -0.55 -16.36
CA TYR A 141 5.55 0.45 -15.43
C TYR A 141 4.46 0.97 -14.47
N GLN A 142 3.17 0.97 -14.87
CA GLN A 142 2.04 1.39 -14.02
C GLN A 142 1.94 0.56 -12.73
N ALA A 143 2.45 -0.68 -12.73
CA ALA A 143 2.53 -1.50 -11.53
C ALA A 143 3.36 -0.83 -10.41
N TRP A 144 4.41 -0.09 -10.76
CA TRP A 144 5.25 0.61 -9.79
C TRP A 144 4.58 1.85 -9.19
N PHE A 145 3.71 2.51 -9.94
CA PHE A 145 2.84 3.54 -9.39
C PHE A 145 1.94 2.94 -8.30
N TRP A 146 1.32 1.79 -8.56
CA TRP A 146 0.50 1.10 -7.55
C TRP A 146 1.30 0.67 -6.32
N VAL A 147 2.50 0.10 -6.50
CA VAL A 147 3.38 -0.27 -5.39
C VAL A 147 3.77 0.97 -4.57
N GLY A 148 4.17 2.06 -5.21
CA GLY A 148 4.50 3.32 -4.56
C GLY A 148 3.31 3.92 -3.79
N ALA A 149 2.11 3.91 -4.38
CA ALA A 149 0.89 4.36 -3.73
C ALA A 149 0.55 3.51 -2.48
N VAL A 150 0.62 2.18 -2.59
CA VAL A 150 0.42 1.27 -1.44
C VAL A 150 1.44 1.56 -0.34
N CYS A 151 2.74 1.67 -0.67
CA CYS A 151 3.77 2.04 0.31
C CYS A 151 3.51 3.40 0.96
N SER A 152 3.03 4.37 0.19
CA SER A 152 2.66 5.71 0.70
C SER A 152 1.54 5.61 1.71
N VAL A 153 0.48 4.86 1.40
CA VAL A 153 -0.66 4.63 2.31
C VAL A 153 -0.18 3.97 3.60
N PHE A 154 0.66 2.92 3.51
CA PHE A 154 1.24 2.29 4.70
C PHE A 154 2.16 3.23 5.48
N CYS A 155 2.95 4.05 4.81
CA CYS A 155 3.82 5.05 5.44
C CYS A 155 2.99 6.06 6.24
N VAL A 156 1.98 6.66 5.60
CA VAL A 156 1.07 7.63 6.25
C VAL A 156 0.30 6.96 7.38
N ALA A 157 -0.25 5.76 7.17
CA ALA A 157 -1.02 5.04 8.19
C ALA A 157 -0.18 4.63 9.40
N THR A 158 1.10 4.33 9.20
CA THR A 158 2.05 4.02 10.28
C THR A 158 2.46 5.28 11.02
N GLY A 159 2.85 6.34 10.29
CA GLY A 159 3.32 7.60 10.88
C GLY A 159 2.24 8.35 11.65
N THR A 160 0.99 8.32 11.17
CA THR A 160 -0.15 9.02 11.79
C THR A 160 -0.94 8.16 12.77
N ARG A 161 -0.63 6.85 12.86
CA ARG A 161 -1.45 5.85 13.58
C ARG A 161 -2.91 5.85 13.13
N PHE A 162 -3.16 6.17 11.85
CA PHE A 162 -4.50 6.24 11.26
C PHE A 162 -5.31 4.95 11.49
N HIS A 163 -4.64 3.80 11.40
CA HIS A 163 -5.27 2.49 11.57
C HIS A 163 -5.94 2.30 12.94
N HIS A 164 -5.36 2.85 14.01
CA HIS A 164 -5.99 2.82 15.34
C HIS A 164 -7.23 3.71 15.39
N ARG A 165 -7.12 4.97 14.91
CA ARG A 165 -8.25 5.92 14.88
C ARG A 165 -9.41 5.41 14.02
N TRP A 166 -9.09 4.76 12.91
CA TRP A 166 -10.07 4.15 12.01
C TRP A 166 -10.79 2.98 12.70
N GLY A 167 -10.05 2.12 13.40
CA GLY A 167 -10.61 1.03 14.19
C GLY A 167 -11.54 1.53 15.30
N ASP A 168 -11.12 2.55 16.04
CA ASP A 168 -11.91 3.16 17.11
C ASP A 168 -13.21 3.75 16.57
N ALA A 169 -13.15 4.46 15.43
CA ALA A 169 -14.31 5.08 14.80
C ALA A 169 -15.35 4.08 14.28
N LEU A 170 -14.91 2.96 13.69
CA LEU A 170 -15.82 1.98 13.07
C LEU A 170 -16.46 1.02 14.06
N THR A 171 -15.74 0.67 15.12
CA THR A 171 -16.20 -0.37 16.03
C THR A 171 -17.17 0.15 17.07
N ASN A 172 -17.19 1.45 17.33
CA ASN A 172 -18.01 2.06 18.39
C ASN A 172 -17.89 1.25 19.70
N HIS A 173 -16.67 0.80 20.01
CA HIS A 173 -16.29 -0.09 21.13
C HIS A 173 -16.85 -1.52 21.14
N ARG A 174 -17.38 -2.03 20.02
CA ARG A 174 -17.76 -3.45 19.92
C ARG A 174 -16.53 -4.32 19.75
N THR A 175 -16.13 -4.98 20.83
CA THR A 175 -15.13 -6.05 20.79
C THR A 175 -15.79 -7.35 20.39
N PHE A 176 -15.26 -8.04 19.37
CA PHE A 176 -15.54 -9.47 19.24
C PHE A 176 -14.70 -10.17 20.31
N GLY A 177 -15.29 -11.08 21.09
CA GLY A 177 -14.68 -11.59 22.34
C GLY A 177 -13.29 -12.23 22.24
N TRP A 178 -12.76 -12.43 21.04
CA TRP A 178 -11.44 -13.04 20.78
C TRP A 178 -10.54 -12.19 19.88
N VAL A 179 -11.06 -11.16 19.19
CA VAL A 179 -10.26 -10.28 18.33
C VAL A 179 -10.82 -8.86 18.37
N ASP A 180 -9.93 -7.88 18.50
CA ASP A 180 -10.30 -6.49 18.35
C ASP A 180 -10.85 -6.23 16.94
N ALA A 181 -12.13 -5.87 16.88
CA ALA A 181 -12.85 -5.65 15.64
C ALA A 181 -12.19 -4.55 14.78
N GLY A 182 -11.55 -3.58 15.43
CA GLY A 182 -10.91 -2.43 14.77
C GLY A 182 -9.69 -2.88 14.00
N THR A 183 -8.88 -3.72 14.65
CA THR A 183 -7.71 -4.36 14.04
C THR A 183 -8.09 -5.21 12.83
N VAL A 184 -9.13 -6.06 12.92
CA VAL A 184 -9.57 -6.89 11.79
C VAL A 184 -10.05 -6.05 10.62
N CYS A 185 -10.84 -5.00 10.91
CA CYS A 185 -11.38 -4.11 9.89
C CYS A 185 -10.28 -3.43 9.07
N TRP A 186 -9.16 -3.04 9.70
CA TRP A 186 -8.01 -2.47 8.99
C TRP A 186 -7.12 -3.52 8.30
N MET A 187 -6.96 -4.71 8.91
CA MET A 187 -6.11 -5.77 8.34
C MET A 187 -6.64 -6.29 7.01
N MET A 188 -7.96 -6.32 6.79
CA MET A 188 -8.56 -6.79 5.54
C MET A 188 -8.14 -5.94 4.31
N PRO A 189 -8.37 -4.61 4.26
CA PRO A 189 -7.90 -3.79 3.14
C PRO A 189 -6.36 -3.75 3.06
N ALA A 190 -5.65 -3.71 4.20
CA ALA A 190 -4.20 -3.72 4.23
C ALA A 190 -3.61 -4.98 3.58
N THR A 191 -4.15 -6.16 3.90
CA THR A 191 -3.71 -7.43 3.29
C THR A 191 -4.01 -7.48 1.81
N ILE A 192 -5.17 -7.02 1.35
CA ILE A 192 -5.51 -6.96 -0.08
C ILE A 192 -4.53 -6.06 -0.84
N MET A 193 -4.28 -4.85 -0.33
CA MET A 193 -3.32 -3.91 -0.93
C MET A 193 -1.91 -4.50 -0.98
N LEU A 194 -1.45 -5.08 0.13
CA LEU A 194 -0.12 -5.66 0.23
C LEU A 194 0.05 -6.89 -0.67
N ILE A 195 -0.92 -7.81 -0.70
CA ILE A 195 -0.90 -8.99 -1.57
C ILE A 195 -0.87 -8.56 -3.04
N SER A 196 -1.69 -7.57 -3.42
CA SER A 196 -1.70 -7.00 -4.77
C SER A 196 -0.33 -6.42 -5.16
N ALA A 197 0.24 -5.56 -4.33
CA ALA A 197 1.57 -4.97 -4.55
C ALA A 197 2.67 -6.05 -4.66
N MET A 198 2.69 -7.01 -3.74
CA MET A 198 3.65 -8.12 -3.74
C MET A 198 3.54 -9.01 -4.98
N HIS A 199 2.31 -9.26 -5.47
CA HIS A 199 2.10 -10.01 -6.70
C HIS A 199 2.63 -9.28 -7.94
N LEU A 200 2.37 -7.98 -8.03
CA LEU A 200 2.88 -7.12 -9.10
C LEU A 200 4.42 -7.08 -9.09
N MET A 201 5.03 -6.87 -7.93
CA MET A 201 6.48 -6.87 -7.76
C MET A 201 7.11 -8.20 -8.14
N ARG A 202 6.57 -9.32 -7.66
CA ARG A 202 7.09 -10.67 -7.99
C ARG A 202 7.07 -10.95 -9.49
N ARG A 203 6.07 -10.44 -10.21
CA ARG A 203 6.01 -10.61 -11.66
C ARG A 203 7.13 -9.86 -12.36
N ASP A 204 7.49 -8.68 -11.86
CA ASP A 204 8.45 -7.80 -12.50
C ASP A 204 9.90 -8.05 -12.04
N MET A 205 10.08 -8.57 -10.83
CA MET A 205 11.37 -8.93 -10.24
C MET A 205 11.90 -10.30 -10.68
N ARG A 206 11.25 -11.02 -11.60
CA ARG A 206 11.65 -12.37 -12.02
C ARG A 206 13.09 -12.46 -12.53
N HIS A 207 13.58 -11.40 -13.17
CA HIS A 207 14.95 -11.34 -13.70
C HIS A 207 15.99 -10.95 -12.64
N CYS A 208 15.56 -10.56 -11.44
CA CYS A 208 16.41 -10.27 -10.30
C CYS A 208 16.17 -11.34 -9.22
N PRO A 209 16.86 -12.50 -9.27
CA PRO A 209 16.57 -13.63 -8.39
C PRO A 209 16.78 -13.28 -6.91
N LEU A 210 17.78 -12.46 -6.60
CA LEU A 210 18.01 -11.99 -5.24
C LEU A 210 16.85 -11.12 -4.73
N GLY A 211 16.46 -10.09 -5.49
CA GLY A 211 15.32 -9.24 -5.14
C GLY A 211 14.02 -10.04 -4.99
N ALA A 212 13.74 -10.96 -5.90
CA ALA A 212 12.58 -11.83 -5.83
C ALA A 212 12.58 -12.75 -4.58
N ARG A 213 13.74 -13.30 -4.21
CA ARG A 213 13.88 -14.08 -2.97
C ARG A 213 13.62 -13.21 -1.74
N ILE A 214 14.24 -12.04 -1.64
CA ILE A 214 14.06 -11.11 -0.51
C ILE A 214 12.59 -10.68 -0.39
N VAL A 215 11.91 -10.36 -1.50
CA VAL A 215 10.46 -10.10 -1.48
C VAL A 215 9.68 -11.31 -0.96
N SER A 216 10.08 -12.53 -1.32
CA SER A 216 9.44 -13.73 -0.80
C SER A 216 9.60 -13.91 0.71
N TRP A 217 10.79 -13.64 1.24
CA TRP A 217 11.04 -13.61 2.68
C TRP A 217 10.23 -12.51 3.36
N SER A 218 10.20 -11.30 2.79
CA SER A 218 9.37 -10.19 3.33
C SER A 218 7.89 -10.55 3.37
N ARG A 219 7.36 -11.29 2.38
CA ARG A 219 5.97 -11.77 2.40
C ARG A 219 5.73 -12.73 3.56
N GLY A 220 6.64 -13.68 3.78
CA GLY A 220 6.56 -14.60 4.92
C GLY A 220 6.56 -13.84 6.24
N LEU A 221 7.41 -12.82 6.34
CA LEU A 221 7.50 -11.98 7.54
C LEU A 221 6.27 -11.08 7.74
N ALA A 222 5.66 -10.58 6.65
CA ALA A 222 4.40 -9.84 6.72
C ALA A 222 3.26 -10.72 7.24
N VAL A 223 3.17 -11.97 6.77
CA VAL A 223 2.19 -12.94 7.27
C VAL A 223 2.46 -13.22 8.74
N LEU A 224 3.72 -13.44 9.14
CA LEU A 224 4.07 -13.66 10.54
C LEU A 224 3.71 -12.46 11.42
N ALA A 225 3.96 -11.23 10.96
CA ALA A 225 3.58 -10.01 11.66
C ALA A 225 2.05 -9.91 11.82
N GLY A 226 1.28 -10.15 10.75
CA GLY A 226 -0.18 -10.16 10.80
C GLY A 226 -0.74 -11.25 11.73
N MET A 227 -0.16 -12.45 11.69
CA MET A 227 -0.51 -13.54 12.60
C MET A 227 -0.17 -13.20 14.05
N ASN A 228 0.94 -12.51 14.32
CA ASN A 228 1.30 -12.05 15.66
C ASN A 228 0.35 -10.94 16.17
N VAL A 229 -0.18 -10.11 15.27
CA VAL A 229 -1.21 -9.13 15.62
C VAL A 229 -2.52 -9.81 16.01
N LEU A 230 -2.94 -10.83 15.26
CA LEU A 230 -4.21 -11.53 15.49
C LEU A 230 -4.15 -12.53 16.65
N LEU A 231 -3.05 -13.26 16.78
CA LEU A 231 -2.91 -14.40 17.69
C LEU A 231 -1.86 -14.20 18.78
N GLY A 232 -1.16 -13.06 18.81
CA GLY A 232 -0.06 -12.83 19.76
C GLY A 232 -0.49 -13.01 21.22
N ASN A 233 -1.67 -12.51 21.58
CA ASN A 233 -2.25 -12.64 22.93
C ASN A 233 -2.56 -14.10 23.34
N LEU A 234 -2.67 -15.03 22.38
CA LEU A 234 -2.91 -16.45 22.66
C LEU A 234 -1.61 -17.23 22.90
N PHE A 235 -0.51 -16.85 22.25
CA PHE A 235 0.72 -17.63 22.22
C PHE A 235 1.89 -17.00 22.99
N LEU A 236 1.90 -15.68 23.15
CA LEU A 236 2.99 -14.95 23.79
C LEU A 236 2.53 -14.36 25.12
N PRO A 237 3.40 -14.30 26.14
CA PRO A 237 3.13 -13.54 27.35
C PRO A 237 2.82 -12.08 27.00
N ALA A 238 1.88 -11.45 27.72
CA ALA A 238 1.39 -10.10 27.43
C ALA A 238 2.52 -9.06 27.31
N GLU A 239 3.58 -9.21 28.09
CA GLU A 239 4.78 -8.37 28.07
C GLU A 239 5.56 -8.43 26.74
N TRP A 240 5.44 -9.52 25.96
CA TRP A 240 6.17 -9.69 24.70
C TRP A 240 5.33 -9.38 23.46
N VAL A 241 4.00 -9.26 23.59
CA VAL A 241 3.11 -9.05 22.45
C VAL A 241 3.42 -7.73 21.74
N ALA A 242 3.35 -6.59 22.44
CA ALA A 242 3.58 -5.29 21.82
C ALA A 242 5.03 -5.10 21.27
N PRO A 243 6.09 -5.49 22.00
CA PRO A 243 7.45 -5.45 21.47
C PRO A 243 7.66 -6.33 20.23
N SER A 244 7.13 -7.56 20.24
CA SER A 244 7.28 -8.48 19.11
C SER A 244 6.52 -8.00 17.87
N GLN A 245 5.32 -7.42 18.03
CA GLN A 245 4.56 -6.80 16.94
C GLN A 245 5.35 -5.65 16.31
N SER A 246 5.89 -4.75 17.14
CA SER A 246 6.69 -3.60 16.69
C SER A 246 7.97 -4.05 15.98
N ALA A 247 8.67 -5.05 16.53
CA ALA A 247 9.89 -5.59 15.95
C ALA A 247 9.64 -6.28 14.61
N LEU A 248 8.62 -7.16 14.53
CA LEU A 248 8.26 -7.83 13.27
C LEU A 248 7.85 -6.84 12.18
N GLY A 249 7.10 -5.79 12.54
CA GLY A 249 6.74 -4.70 11.62
C GLY A 249 7.97 -3.96 11.07
N ALA A 250 8.93 -3.62 11.94
CA ALA A 250 10.16 -2.94 11.53
C ALA A 250 11.07 -3.83 10.67
N ILE A 251 11.25 -5.10 11.05
CA ILE A 251 12.04 -6.07 10.26
C ILE A 251 11.39 -6.30 8.89
N TRP A 252 10.06 -6.38 8.82
CA TRP A 252 9.34 -6.49 7.56
C TRP A 252 9.59 -5.29 6.65
N ALA A 253 9.39 -4.07 7.15
CA ALA A 253 9.60 -2.86 6.36
C ALA A 253 11.06 -2.72 5.90
N MET A 254 12.03 -3.06 6.75
CA MET A 254 13.46 -3.04 6.41
C MET A 254 13.83 -4.09 5.36
N MET A 255 13.29 -5.32 5.47
CA MET A 255 13.48 -6.37 4.47
C MET A 255 12.87 -5.96 3.12
N PHE A 256 11.71 -5.33 3.14
CA PHE A 256 11.03 -4.85 1.95
C PHE A 256 11.78 -3.68 1.29
N ALA A 257 12.27 -2.72 2.08
CA ALA A 257 13.15 -1.64 1.62
C ALA A 257 14.43 -2.19 0.97
N THR A 258 15.06 -3.19 1.60
CA THR A 258 16.24 -3.88 1.07
C THR A 258 15.96 -4.49 -0.30
N ALA A 259 14.80 -5.13 -0.50
CA ALA A 259 14.40 -5.70 -1.78
C ALA A 259 14.24 -4.63 -2.87
N LEU A 260 13.63 -3.49 -2.51
CA LEU A 260 13.41 -2.37 -3.43
C LEU A 260 14.71 -1.68 -3.83
N VAL A 261 15.62 -1.44 -2.89
CA VAL A 261 16.94 -0.85 -3.18
C VAL A 261 17.73 -1.75 -4.14
N TRP A 262 17.73 -3.08 -3.91
CA TRP A 262 18.38 -4.02 -4.82
C TRP A 262 17.78 -4.01 -6.22
N TYR A 263 16.46 -3.91 -6.30
CA TYR A 263 15.78 -3.88 -7.57
C TYR A 263 15.93 -2.56 -8.32
N ALA A 264 15.91 -1.44 -7.60
CA ALA A 264 16.20 -0.12 -8.16
C ALA A 264 17.56 -0.13 -8.86
N ARG A 265 18.58 -0.69 -8.22
CA ARG A 265 19.90 -0.89 -8.84
C ARG A 265 19.85 -1.80 -10.08
N PHE A 266 19.11 -2.90 -10.01
CA PHE A 266 18.96 -3.81 -11.16
C PHE A 266 18.34 -3.10 -12.37
N VAL A 267 17.34 -2.25 -12.15
CA VAL A 267 16.69 -1.45 -13.18
C VAL A 267 17.62 -0.36 -13.72
N THR A 268 18.39 0.33 -12.88
CA THR A 268 19.28 1.41 -13.34
C THR A 268 20.51 0.90 -14.09
N HIS A 269 21.12 -0.19 -13.62
CA HIS A 269 22.48 -0.56 -14.05
C HIS A 269 22.55 -1.86 -14.86
N VAL A 270 21.55 -2.75 -14.77
CA VAL A 270 21.64 -4.08 -15.40
C VAL A 270 20.66 -4.23 -16.57
N THR A 271 19.43 -3.76 -16.42
CA THR A 271 18.37 -3.94 -17.43
C THR A 271 17.69 -2.63 -17.77
N ASN A 272 18.35 -1.82 -18.60
CA ASN A 272 17.67 -0.70 -19.24
C ASN A 272 16.74 -1.17 -20.38
N GLU A 273 16.89 -2.44 -20.80
CA GLU A 273 16.06 -3.04 -21.83
C GLU A 273 14.85 -3.78 -21.25
N ALA A 274 13.66 -3.54 -21.82
CA ALA A 274 12.48 -4.26 -21.43
C ALA A 274 12.68 -5.77 -21.59
N ALA A 275 12.35 -6.52 -20.52
CA ALA A 275 12.33 -7.97 -20.56
C ALA A 275 11.57 -8.44 -21.81
N PRO A 276 12.13 -9.40 -22.60
CA PRO A 276 11.50 -9.91 -23.81
C PRO A 276 10.02 -10.15 -23.58
N ARG A 277 9.17 -9.76 -24.54
CA ARG A 277 7.72 -10.02 -24.47
C ARG A 277 7.51 -11.53 -24.31
N GLU A 278 7.37 -11.97 -23.07
CA GLU A 278 6.96 -13.34 -22.78
C GLU A 278 5.56 -13.49 -23.35
N ARG A 279 5.42 -14.36 -24.36
CA ARG A 279 4.12 -14.85 -24.81
C ARG A 279 3.36 -15.26 -23.56
N ALA A 280 2.17 -14.70 -23.35
CA ALA A 280 1.40 -14.86 -22.12
C ALA A 280 1.31 -16.34 -21.77
N ALA A 281 2.11 -16.78 -20.79
CA ALA A 281 2.14 -18.18 -20.41
C ALA A 281 0.74 -18.58 -19.90
N PRO A 282 0.22 -19.76 -20.28
CA PRO A 282 -1.14 -20.20 -19.94
C PRO A 282 -1.44 -20.22 -18.42
N GLY A 283 -0.40 -20.15 -17.58
CA GLY A 283 -0.53 -20.01 -16.13
C GLY A 283 -1.23 -18.72 -15.66
N ARG A 284 -1.27 -17.66 -16.48
CA ARG A 284 -1.94 -16.39 -16.13
C ARG A 284 -3.46 -16.56 -16.00
N ILE A 285 -4.04 -17.41 -16.85
CA ILE A 285 -5.47 -17.78 -16.83
C ILE A 285 -5.79 -18.56 -15.54
N ARG A 286 -4.89 -19.45 -15.11
CA ARG A 286 -5.09 -20.28 -13.90
C ARG A 286 -5.13 -19.47 -12.60
N TRP A 287 -4.28 -18.45 -12.46
CA TRP A 287 -4.30 -17.61 -11.26
C TRP A 287 -5.55 -16.74 -11.20
N GLN A 288 -5.94 -16.12 -12.31
CA GLN A 288 -7.19 -15.36 -12.38
C GLN A 288 -8.40 -16.23 -12.08
N ALA A 289 -8.42 -17.47 -12.57
CA ALA A 289 -9.45 -18.45 -12.23
C ALA A 289 -9.48 -18.69 -10.71
N ARG A 290 -8.34 -19.00 -10.07
CA ARG A 290 -8.27 -19.24 -8.61
C ARG A 290 -8.71 -18.04 -7.78
N VAL A 291 -8.31 -16.83 -8.17
CA VAL A 291 -8.72 -15.60 -7.49
C VAL A 291 -10.23 -15.40 -7.60
N ARG A 292 -10.81 -15.63 -8.79
CA ARG A 292 -12.26 -15.58 -8.97
C ARG A 292 -12.98 -16.63 -8.12
N THR A 293 -12.46 -17.86 -8.02
CA THR A 293 -13.07 -18.90 -7.18
C THR A 293 -13.04 -18.51 -5.70
N PHE A 294 -11.90 -18.00 -5.22
CA PHE A 294 -11.75 -17.54 -3.84
C PHE A 294 -12.68 -16.36 -3.52
N ILE A 295 -12.75 -15.34 -4.41
CA ILE A 295 -13.68 -14.21 -4.23
C ILE A 295 -15.13 -14.70 -4.18
N ARG A 296 -15.48 -15.67 -5.02
CA ARG A 296 -16.82 -16.27 -5.02
C ARG A 296 -17.14 -16.96 -3.70
N GLU A 297 -16.24 -17.81 -3.19
CA GLU A 297 -16.39 -18.51 -1.92
C GLU A 297 -16.45 -17.56 -0.72
N PHE A 298 -15.55 -16.58 -0.67
CA PHE A 298 -15.55 -15.56 0.38
C PHE A 298 -16.82 -14.72 0.36
N SER A 299 -17.30 -14.32 -0.83
CA SER A 299 -18.57 -13.60 -0.96
C SER A 299 -19.79 -14.43 -0.55
N ALA A 300 -19.70 -15.77 -0.61
CA ALA A 300 -20.75 -16.67 -0.16
C ALA A 300 -20.76 -16.75 1.38
N LEU A 301 -19.60 -16.89 2.01
CA LEU A 301 -19.46 -16.87 3.47
C LEU A 301 -19.96 -15.55 4.07
N MET A 302 -19.56 -14.42 3.49
CA MET A 302 -20.02 -13.09 3.94
C MET A 302 -21.53 -12.91 3.79
N ARG A 303 -22.13 -13.48 2.72
CA ARG A 303 -23.59 -13.46 2.55
C ARG A 303 -24.32 -14.27 3.62
N LEU A 304 -23.79 -15.43 4.00
CA LEU A 304 -24.36 -16.26 5.07
C LEU A 304 -24.31 -15.55 6.43
N GLU A 305 -23.18 -14.95 6.78
CA GLU A 305 -23.07 -14.17 8.03
C GLU A 305 -23.97 -12.94 8.03
N TRP A 306 -24.06 -12.25 6.89
CA TRP A 306 -24.93 -11.09 6.73
C TRP A 306 -26.42 -11.47 6.87
N GLN A 307 -26.83 -12.58 6.27
CA GLN A 307 -28.18 -13.13 6.43
C GLN A 307 -28.46 -13.47 7.90
N ALA A 308 -27.56 -14.22 8.56
CA ALA A 308 -27.72 -14.53 9.98
C ALA A 308 -27.80 -13.27 10.86
N PHE A 309 -27.09 -12.20 10.50
CA PHE A 309 -27.19 -10.91 11.18
C PHE A 309 -28.54 -10.23 10.94
N GLN A 310 -29.07 -10.27 9.72
CA GLN A 310 -30.40 -9.75 9.40
C GLN A 310 -31.50 -10.53 10.14
N ASP A 311 -31.44 -11.86 10.12
CA ASP A 311 -32.40 -12.72 10.83
C ASP A 311 -32.41 -12.42 12.34
N ARG A 312 -31.24 -12.20 12.95
CA ARG A 312 -31.13 -11.78 14.36
C ARG A 312 -31.74 -10.41 14.61
N ARG A 313 -31.66 -9.48 13.66
CA ARG A 313 -32.29 -8.16 13.76
C ARG A 313 -33.81 -8.26 13.61
N GLU A 314 -34.29 -9.06 12.68
CA GLU A 314 -35.72 -9.29 12.46
C GLU A 314 -36.34 -10.03 13.65
N ALA A 315 -35.70 -11.07 14.18
CA ALA A 315 -36.14 -11.75 15.39
C ALA A 315 -36.24 -10.80 16.60
N ARG A 316 -35.29 -9.87 16.76
CA ARG A 316 -35.34 -8.83 17.80
C ARG A 316 -36.50 -7.84 17.59
N ARG A 317 -36.78 -7.46 16.35
CA ARG A 317 -37.92 -6.59 16.01
C ARG A 317 -39.25 -7.30 16.24
N ALA A 318 -39.36 -8.57 15.84
CA ALA A 318 -40.54 -9.40 16.07
C ALA A 318 -40.79 -9.62 17.57
N ALA A 319 -39.75 -9.91 18.34
CA ALA A 319 -39.83 -10.04 19.80
C ALA A 319 -40.27 -8.72 20.48
N ALA A 320 -39.86 -7.57 19.95
CA ALA A 320 -40.28 -6.26 20.45
C ALA A 320 -41.70 -5.86 20.02
N ALA A 321 -42.21 -6.40 18.91
CA ALA A 321 -43.55 -6.13 18.41
C ALA A 321 -44.63 -6.99 19.08
N LEU A 322 -44.27 -8.13 19.68
CA LEU A 322 -45.21 -8.94 20.47
C LEU A 322 -45.69 -8.10 21.67
N PRO A 323 -47.02 -7.92 21.84
CA PRO A 323 -47.57 -7.19 22.96
C PRO A 323 -47.09 -7.86 24.25
N ALA A 324 -46.53 -7.06 25.16
CA ALA A 324 -46.04 -7.55 26.44
C ALA A 324 -47.13 -8.41 27.10
N PRO A 325 -46.80 -9.62 27.58
CA PRO A 325 -47.82 -10.53 28.11
C PRO A 325 -48.62 -9.83 29.22
N PRO A 326 -49.97 -9.82 29.14
CA PRO A 326 -50.82 -9.07 30.06
C PRO A 326 -50.77 -9.57 31.51
N SER A 327 -50.03 -10.64 31.82
CA SER A 327 -49.98 -11.26 33.15
C SER A 327 -48.95 -10.67 34.12
N ALA A 328 -48.14 -9.69 33.73
CA ALA A 328 -47.20 -9.01 34.64
C ALA A 328 -47.70 -7.64 35.15
N ALA A 329 -48.90 -7.23 34.73
CA ALA A 329 -49.46 -5.91 35.08
C ALA A 329 -50.31 -5.91 36.37
N VAL A 330 -50.61 -7.07 36.98
CA VAL A 330 -51.55 -7.13 38.11
C VAL A 330 -50.89 -7.46 39.46
N GLU A 331 -49.65 -7.97 39.49
CA GLU A 331 -49.01 -8.41 40.75
C GLU A 331 -47.66 -7.72 41.04
N ASN A 332 -47.45 -6.48 40.58
CA ASN A 332 -46.21 -5.76 40.93
C ASN A 332 -46.31 -4.22 40.89
N ASP A 333 -47.49 -3.67 41.20
CA ASP A 333 -47.70 -2.21 41.24
C ASP A 333 -47.13 -1.53 42.50
N GLN A 334 -46.69 -2.29 43.51
CA GLN A 334 -46.11 -1.71 44.73
C GLN A 334 -44.61 -1.34 44.62
N PRO A 335 -43.68 -2.17 44.09
CA PRO A 335 -42.27 -1.78 44.00
C PRO A 335 -41.94 -0.90 42.78
N ARG A 336 -42.88 -0.72 41.84
CA ARG A 336 -42.65 0.08 40.62
C ARG A 336 -42.73 1.60 40.87
N ARG A 337 -43.55 2.04 41.84
CA ARG A 337 -43.57 3.44 42.29
C ARG A 337 -42.28 3.84 43.03
N GLU A 338 -41.65 2.94 43.78
CA GLU A 338 -40.35 3.19 44.43
C GLU A 338 -39.17 3.19 43.46
N LYS A 339 -39.20 2.37 42.40
CA LYS A 339 -38.13 2.38 41.39
C LYS A 339 -38.26 3.55 40.41
N GLN A 340 -39.47 3.98 40.07
CA GLN A 340 -39.65 5.17 39.22
C GLN A 340 -39.24 6.45 39.94
N SER A 341 -39.54 6.63 41.24
CA SER A 341 -39.07 7.79 41.99
C SER A 341 -37.53 7.84 42.08
N ARG A 342 -36.87 6.69 42.31
CA ARG A 342 -35.40 6.61 42.34
C ARG A 342 -34.73 6.86 40.99
N VAL A 343 -35.38 6.54 39.86
CA VAL A 343 -34.81 6.78 38.52
C VAL A 343 -34.94 8.25 38.10
N THR A 344 -36.03 8.92 38.43
CA THR A 344 -36.14 10.39 38.27
C THR A 344 -35.19 11.16 39.19
N GLU A 345 -34.92 10.67 40.40
CA GLU A 345 -33.95 11.29 41.30
C GLU A 345 -32.50 11.10 40.80
N ARG A 346 -32.18 9.93 40.24
CA ARG A 346 -30.83 9.62 39.75
C ARG A 346 -30.47 10.29 38.41
N THR A 347 -31.45 10.70 37.61
CA THR A 347 -31.22 11.44 36.36
C THR A 347 -31.20 12.96 36.56
N THR A 348 -31.85 13.48 37.60
CA THR A 348 -31.83 14.92 37.93
C THR A 348 -30.65 15.31 38.81
N ALA A 349 -30.11 14.40 39.64
CA ALA A 349 -28.93 14.65 40.48
C ALA A 349 -27.67 15.11 39.73
N PRO A 350 -27.23 14.48 38.61
CA PRO A 350 -26.04 14.93 37.90
C PRO A 350 -26.25 16.28 37.20
N LEU A 351 -27.49 16.58 36.77
CA LEU A 351 -27.81 17.84 36.10
C LEU A 351 -27.86 19.01 37.10
N ARG A 352 -28.39 18.78 38.31
CA ARG A 352 -28.30 19.77 39.41
C ARG A 352 -26.86 20.02 39.85
N ALA A 353 -26.05 18.97 40.01
CA ALA A 353 -24.63 19.14 40.37
C ALA A 353 -23.83 19.89 39.30
N MET A 354 -24.18 19.74 38.01
CA MET A 354 -23.57 20.48 36.92
C MET A 354 -23.99 21.96 36.93
N MET A 355 -25.27 22.26 37.17
CA MET A 355 -25.77 23.64 37.30
C MET A 355 -25.19 24.35 38.53
N GLU A 356 -25.04 23.65 39.66
CA GLU A 356 -24.46 24.22 40.88
C GLU A 356 -22.96 24.55 40.72
N ARG A 357 -22.21 23.73 39.97
CA ARG A 357 -20.82 24.03 39.59
C ARG A 357 -20.70 25.19 38.61
N GLN A 358 -21.69 25.39 37.73
CA GLN A 358 -21.72 26.57 36.84
C GLN A 358 -22.03 27.84 37.63
N ALA A 359 -23.01 27.81 38.54
CA ALA A 359 -23.34 28.95 39.40
C ALA A 359 -22.19 29.34 40.33
N ALA A 360 -21.43 28.37 40.87
CA ALA A 360 -20.25 28.65 41.68
C ALA A 360 -19.11 29.29 40.86
N ARG A 361 -18.95 28.92 39.58
CA ARG A 361 -17.96 29.53 38.67
C ARG A 361 -18.32 30.94 38.24
N GLU A 362 -19.60 31.24 38.14
CA GLU A 362 -20.07 32.61 37.83
C GLU A 362 -19.86 33.53 39.04
N ARG A 363 -20.17 33.06 40.27
CA ARG A 363 -19.88 33.84 41.49
C ARG A 363 -18.39 34.10 41.69
N SER A 364 -17.51 33.12 41.41
CA SER A 364 -16.06 33.34 41.51
C SER A 364 -15.52 34.31 40.46
N LYS A 365 -16.19 34.45 39.31
CA LYS A 365 -15.80 35.44 38.29
C LYS A 365 -16.25 36.85 38.66
N GLU A 366 -17.38 36.98 39.35
CA GLU A 366 -17.91 38.28 39.78
C GLU A 366 -17.13 38.85 40.98
N GLU A 367 -16.49 38.00 41.80
CA GLU A 367 -15.67 38.40 42.94
C GLU A 367 -14.25 38.85 42.56
N ASP A 368 -13.74 38.44 41.39
CA ASP A 368 -12.44 38.87 40.84
C ASP A 368 -12.49 40.24 40.12
N ASP A 369 -13.69 40.80 39.88
CA ASP A 369 -13.88 42.13 39.27
C ASP A 369 -14.09 43.25 40.32
N ALA A 370 -13.94 42.94 41.62
CA ALA A 370 -13.89 43.98 42.66
C ALA A 370 -12.55 44.75 42.58
N PRO A 371 -12.55 46.09 42.54
CA PRO A 371 -11.33 46.89 42.41
C PRO A 371 -10.48 46.80 43.68
N ALA A 372 -9.52 45.86 43.69
CA ALA A 372 -8.54 45.71 44.75
C ALA A 372 -7.60 46.94 44.77
N THR A 373 -7.81 47.80 45.75
CA THR A 373 -6.89 48.86 46.14
C THR A 373 -5.53 48.27 46.54
N ARG A 374 -4.56 48.41 45.63
CA ARG A 374 -3.18 48.87 45.84
C ARG A 374 -2.63 48.71 47.27
N ALA A 375 -1.94 47.60 47.53
CA ALA A 375 -0.88 47.53 48.53
C ALA A 375 0.42 47.10 47.84
N VAL A 376 1.28 48.10 47.63
CA VAL A 376 2.62 48.00 47.10
C VAL A 376 3.46 47.16 48.07
N ASN A 377 3.91 45.98 47.64
CA ASN A 377 5.01 45.31 48.30
C ASN A 377 6.15 45.16 47.30
N MET A 378 7.16 46.01 47.48
CA MET A 378 8.36 46.04 46.67
C MET A 378 9.20 44.79 46.93
N ARG A 379 9.55 44.07 45.88
CA ARG A 379 10.75 43.21 45.88
C ARG A 379 11.56 43.44 44.60
N PRO A 380 12.90 43.41 44.70
CA PRO A 380 13.76 44.09 43.75
C PRO A 380 14.01 43.27 42.49
N VAL A 381 13.84 43.96 41.37
CA VAL A 381 14.76 44.06 40.23
C VAL A 381 15.84 42.97 40.13
N ASN A 382 15.65 42.08 39.15
CA ASN A 382 16.74 41.60 38.30
C ASN A 382 16.20 41.30 36.89
N ARG A 383 16.49 42.22 35.97
CA ARG A 383 16.45 42.12 34.51
C ARG A 383 17.80 42.70 34.02
N PRO A 384 18.31 42.47 32.79
CA PRO A 384 17.72 41.72 31.68
C PRO A 384 18.69 40.85 30.84
N ALA A 385 18.15 40.01 29.95
CA ALA A 385 18.67 39.84 28.59
C ALA A 385 17.56 39.35 27.64
N THR A 386 16.96 40.32 26.93
CA THR A 386 16.55 40.28 25.51
C THR A 386 15.81 39.04 24.99
N VAL A 387 14.48 39.12 24.96
CA VAL A 387 13.65 38.40 23.98
C VAL A 387 13.17 39.43 22.97
N HIS A 388 13.63 39.30 21.73
CA HIS A 388 13.11 40.01 20.58
C HIS A 388 11.63 39.68 20.40
N THR A 389 10.81 40.70 20.50
CA THR A 389 9.40 40.70 20.10
C THR A 389 9.37 40.66 18.57
N HIS A 390 8.96 39.55 17.99
CA HIS A 390 8.59 39.50 16.57
C HIS A 390 7.13 39.94 16.46
N ASP A 391 6.91 41.01 15.71
CA ASP A 391 5.58 41.51 15.35
C ASP A 391 4.73 40.42 14.67
N PRO A 392 3.41 40.39 14.92
CA PRO A 392 2.51 39.51 14.20
C PRO A 392 2.42 39.95 12.73
N ILE A 393 2.83 39.03 11.84
CA ILE A 393 2.66 39.11 10.40
C ILE A 393 1.16 39.23 10.09
N PRO A 394 0.70 40.28 9.37
CA PRO A 394 -0.69 40.37 8.95
C PRO A 394 -1.03 39.27 7.95
N SER A 395 -2.20 38.67 8.14
CA SER A 395 -2.75 37.62 7.28
C SER A 395 -2.89 38.10 5.83
N PRO A 396 -2.44 37.32 4.82
CA PRO A 396 -2.70 37.66 3.44
C PRO A 396 -4.18 37.43 3.14
N HIS A 397 -4.89 38.52 2.84
CA HIS A 397 -6.14 38.50 2.10
C HIS A 397 -5.86 37.83 0.74
N PHE A 398 -6.26 36.57 0.59
CA PHE A 398 -6.41 35.96 -0.72
C PHE A 398 -7.71 36.50 -1.33
N ALA A 399 -7.56 37.50 -2.20
CA ALA A 399 -8.59 37.85 -3.17
C ALA A 399 -8.84 36.63 -4.06
N MET A 400 -10.03 36.07 -3.97
CA MET A 400 -10.53 35.11 -4.95
C MET A 400 -10.71 35.88 -6.27
N ALA A 401 -9.80 35.67 -7.22
CA ALA A 401 -10.03 36.02 -8.60
C ALA A 401 -10.96 34.95 -9.18
N GLU A 402 -12.23 35.33 -9.34
CA GLU A 402 -13.15 34.69 -10.26
C GLU A 402 -12.68 35.01 -11.69
N ASP A 403 -12.09 34.03 -12.36
CA ASP A 403 -11.95 34.00 -13.82
C ASP A 403 -12.58 32.68 -14.26
N SER A 404 -13.77 32.75 -14.84
CA SER A 404 -14.01 32.96 -16.27
C SER A 404 -14.01 31.63 -17.00
N GLU A 405 -15.22 31.14 -17.21
CA GLU A 405 -15.72 30.52 -18.45
C GLU A 405 -14.65 29.99 -19.41
N ARG A 406 -14.58 28.66 -19.51
CA ARG A 406 -14.12 28.00 -20.73
C ARG A 406 -14.98 26.79 -21.01
N ASP A 407 -16.03 27.06 -21.79
CA ASP A 407 -16.70 26.09 -22.62
C ASP A 407 -15.67 25.48 -23.59
N GLU A 408 -15.36 24.21 -23.40
CA GLU A 408 -14.83 23.37 -24.47
C GLU A 408 -15.89 22.32 -24.79
N GLU A 409 -16.79 22.77 -25.66
CA GLU A 409 -17.55 21.99 -26.63
C GLU A 409 -16.65 20.90 -27.21
N PHE A 410 -16.89 19.65 -26.82
CA PHE A 410 -16.20 18.50 -27.38
C PHE A 410 -17.14 17.84 -28.38
N ASP A 411 -16.84 18.09 -29.66
CA ASP A 411 -17.50 17.59 -30.84
C ASP A 411 -17.73 16.07 -30.79
N GLU A 412 -18.98 15.69 -31.06
CA GLU A 412 -19.39 14.34 -31.41
C GLU A 412 -18.89 13.99 -32.82
N ASP A 413 -17.62 13.61 -32.96
CA ASP A 413 -17.17 12.89 -34.16
C ASP A 413 -17.58 11.42 -34.06
N ARG A 414 -18.82 11.22 -34.47
CA ARG A 414 -19.45 9.97 -34.87
C ARG A 414 -18.73 9.43 -36.11
N GLU A 415 -17.62 8.73 -35.92
CA GLU A 415 -17.02 7.90 -36.97
C GLU A 415 -17.92 6.70 -37.27
N ASP A 416 -18.51 6.75 -38.45
CA ASP A 416 -19.16 5.64 -39.15
C ASP A 416 -18.26 4.40 -39.11
N SER A 417 -18.68 3.39 -38.33
CA SER A 417 -18.20 2.04 -38.48
C SER A 417 -18.81 1.44 -39.75
N PRO A 418 -18.01 1.07 -40.77
CA PRO A 418 -18.56 0.34 -41.90
C PRO A 418 -19.07 -1.02 -41.42
N GLU A 419 -20.34 -1.30 -41.69
CA GLU A 419 -20.92 -2.64 -41.65
C GLU A 419 -20.03 -3.59 -42.46
N LEU A 420 -19.20 -4.35 -41.76
CA LEU A 420 -18.60 -5.57 -42.28
C LEU A 420 -19.73 -6.59 -42.46
N GLN A 421 -20.36 -6.55 -43.63
CA GLN A 421 -21.10 -7.68 -44.17
C GLN A 421 -20.14 -8.87 -44.22
N VAL A 422 -20.29 -9.77 -43.26
CA VAL A 422 -19.68 -11.09 -43.30
C VAL A 422 -20.42 -11.87 -44.38
N GLU A 423 -19.94 -11.75 -45.62
CA GLU A 423 -20.24 -12.72 -46.66
C GLU A 423 -19.77 -14.09 -46.16
N GLN A 424 -20.73 -14.91 -45.74
CA GLN A 424 -20.56 -16.34 -45.56
C GLN A 424 -20.30 -16.97 -46.93
N SER A 425 -19.07 -16.83 -47.42
CA SER A 425 -18.53 -17.68 -48.47
C SER A 425 -18.48 -19.10 -47.94
N GLN A 426 -19.47 -19.91 -48.34
CA GLN A 426 -19.46 -21.37 -48.19
C GLN A 426 -18.29 -21.94 -49.02
N MET A 427 -17.07 -21.90 -48.48
CA MET A 427 -15.96 -22.69 -49.00
C MET A 427 -16.25 -24.16 -48.72
N SER A 428 -16.81 -24.84 -49.72
CA SER A 428 -16.89 -26.30 -49.77
C SER A 428 -15.47 -26.88 -49.60
N PRO A 429 -15.20 -27.71 -48.57
CA PRO A 429 -13.86 -28.17 -48.26
C PRO A 429 -13.48 -29.36 -49.14
N GLN A 430 -13.54 -29.23 -50.46
CA GLN A 430 -12.98 -30.22 -51.39
C GLN A 430 -11.49 -29.93 -51.57
N GLY A 431 -10.65 -30.58 -50.76
CA GLY A 431 -9.18 -30.49 -50.88
C GLY A 431 -8.41 -30.61 -49.57
N LEU A 432 -9.06 -30.44 -48.42
CA LEU A 432 -8.39 -30.53 -47.12
C LEU A 432 -8.13 -31.99 -46.70
N SER A 433 -6.87 -32.29 -46.38
CA SER A 433 -6.45 -33.57 -45.80
C SER A 433 -7.25 -33.90 -44.54
N LYS A 434 -7.53 -35.19 -44.30
CA LYS A 434 -8.29 -35.67 -43.11
C LYS A 434 -7.73 -35.12 -41.80
N LYS A 435 -6.42 -34.86 -41.75
CA LYS A 435 -5.74 -34.32 -40.56
C LYS A 435 -6.13 -32.87 -40.28
N ASP A 436 -6.30 -32.05 -41.31
CA ASP A 436 -6.61 -30.63 -41.18
C ASP A 436 -8.10 -30.39 -40.90
N ARG A 437 -8.98 -31.23 -41.46
CA ARG A 437 -10.39 -31.26 -41.04
C ARG A 437 -10.54 -31.53 -39.55
N LYS A 438 -9.74 -32.45 -38.99
CA LYS A 438 -9.78 -32.78 -37.56
C LYS A 438 -9.21 -31.65 -36.68
N ARG A 439 -8.30 -30.82 -37.20
CA ARG A 439 -7.79 -29.62 -36.51
C ARG A 439 -8.82 -28.49 -36.50
N LEU A 440 -9.48 -28.25 -37.63
CA LEU A 440 -10.56 -27.26 -37.74
C LEU A 440 -11.75 -27.60 -36.83
N GLN A 441 -12.18 -28.87 -36.80
CA GLN A 441 -13.26 -29.30 -35.89
C GLN A 441 -12.89 -29.15 -34.41
N ARG A 442 -11.61 -29.25 -34.05
CA ARG A 442 -11.17 -29.00 -32.66
C ARG A 442 -11.14 -27.52 -32.33
N ALA A 443 -10.79 -26.66 -33.28
CA ALA A 443 -10.79 -25.21 -33.11
C ALA A 443 -12.21 -24.63 -33.01
N GLN A 444 -13.21 -25.24 -33.66
CA GLN A 444 -14.61 -24.81 -33.56
C GLN A 444 -15.33 -25.28 -32.29
N ARG A 445 -14.77 -26.23 -31.54
CA ARG A 445 -15.34 -26.74 -30.28
C ARG A 445 -14.73 -26.09 -29.02
N SER A 446 -13.69 -25.29 -29.18
CA SER A 446 -13.07 -24.46 -28.13
C SER A 446 -13.55 -23.04 -28.26
#